data_AF-A0A843DYB2-F1
#
_entry.id   AF-A0A843DYB2-F1
#
_cell.length_a   1.000
_cell.length_b   1.000
_cell.length_c   1.000
_cell.angle_alpha   90.00
_cell.angle_beta   90.00
_cell.angle_gamma   90.00
#
_symmetry.space_group_name_H-M   'P 1'
#
loop_
_entity.id
_entity.type
_entity.pdbx_description
1 polymer ?
#
loop_
_entity_poly.entity_id
_entity_poly.type
_entity_poly.pdbx_seq_one_letter_code
_entity_poly.pdbx_strand_id
1 'polypeptide(L)'
;MKYNPMLACDYYKAVHAQMLPKGITKSVSYFTPRSSRIPGWDTAVFFGLQGFIKEYLIEMFNENFFGRPRYKVMTEIRNVFENTLGPL
;
A
#
# COMPACT_ATOMS: atom_id res chain seq x y z
N MET A 1 -10.37 11.46 -6.41
CA MET A 1 -9.41 12.29 -5.66
C MET A 1 -8.21 11.42 -5.36
N LYS A 2 -7.01 11.75 -5.87
CA LYS A 2 -5.78 11.02 -5.49
C LYS A 2 -5.34 11.53 -4.11
N TYR A 3 -5.00 10.64 -3.20
CA TYR A 3 -4.65 10.93 -1.80
C TYR A 3 -3.25 10.40 -1.49
N ASN A 4 -2.72 10.68 -0.30
CA ASN A 4 -1.39 10.19 0.08
C ASN A 4 -1.33 8.65 0.04
N PRO A 5 -0.46 8.04 -0.79
CA PRO A 5 -0.41 6.60 -0.97
C PRO A 5 -0.01 5.82 0.30
N MET A 6 0.62 6.47 1.28
CA MET A 6 0.93 5.83 2.57
C MET A 6 -0.33 5.47 3.38
N LEU A 7 -1.47 6.09 3.07
CA LEU A 7 -2.77 5.78 3.66
C LEU A 7 -3.48 4.62 2.97
N ALA A 8 -2.98 4.16 1.81
CA ALA A 8 -3.53 3.04 1.05
C ALA A 8 -2.97 1.69 1.51
N CYS A 9 -2.86 1.48 2.82
CA CYS A 9 -2.45 0.21 3.42
C CYS A 9 -3.29 -0.11 4.66
N ASP A 10 -3.40 -1.40 4.99
CA ASP A 10 -4.08 -1.81 6.22
C ASP A 10 -3.36 -1.23 7.45
N TYR A 11 -4.11 -0.67 8.40
CA TYR A 11 -3.52 0.00 9.58
C TYR A 11 -2.49 -0.83 10.34
N TYR A 12 -2.71 -2.15 10.45
CA TYR A 12 -1.75 -3.04 11.13
C TYR A 12 -0.38 -3.09 10.44
N LYS A 13 -0.30 -2.78 9.13
CA LYS A 13 0.96 -2.75 8.38
C LYS A 13 1.82 -1.53 8.68
N ALA A 14 1.26 -0.50 9.29
CA ALA A 14 2.02 0.73 9.57
C ALA A 14 3.20 0.51 10.53
N VAL A 15 3.10 -0.49 11.40
CA VAL A 15 4.15 -0.86 12.36
C VAL A 15 5.02 -2.01 11.87
N HIS A 16 4.69 -2.65 10.74
CA HIS A 16 5.42 -3.82 10.25
C HIS A 16 6.90 -3.56 10.01
N ALA A 17 7.26 -2.36 9.55
CA ALA A 17 8.67 -2.00 9.33
C ALA A 17 9.51 -2.12 10.62
N GLN A 18 8.90 -1.89 11.78
CA GLN A 18 9.53 -2.01 13.11
C GLN A 18 9.54 -3.46 13.62
N MET A 19 8.66 -4.31 13.09
CA MET A 19 8.51 -5.72 13.44
C MET A 19 9.40 -6.65 12.59
N LEU A 20 10.04 -6.12 11.55
CA LEU A 20 10.96 -6.89 10.72
C LEU A 20 12.21 -7.29 11.53
N PRO A 21 12.74 -8.53 11.34
CA PRO A 21 13.97 -8.95 12.00
C PRO A 21 15.14 -8.01 11.70
N LYS A 22 15.94 -7.69 12.73
CA LYS A 22 17.16 -6.88 12.54
C LYS A 22 18.09 -7.56 11.54
N GLY A 23 18.60 -6.80 10.58
CA GLY A 23 19.51 -7.29 9.55
C GLY A 23 18.86 -7.98 8.35
N ILE A 24 17.52 -8.03 8.26
CA ILE A 24 16.85 -8.49 7.04
C ILE A 24 17.18 -7.58 5.86
N THR A 25 17.59 -8.16 4.73
CA THR A 25 17.95 -7.42 3.51
C THR A 25 16.94 -7.62 2.38
N LYS A 26 16.07 -8.63 2.49
CA LYS A 26 15.07 -8.96 1.48
C LYS A 26 13.84 -9.64 2.10
N SER A 27 12.66 -9.21 1.67
CA SER A 27 11.38 -9.87 1.91
C SER A 27 10.68 -10.04 0.56
N VAL A 28 10.16 -11.23 0.28
CA VAL A 28 9.50 -11.57 -1.00
C VAL A 28 8.15 -12.19 -0.70
N SER A 29 7.13 -11.72 -1.42
CA SER A 29 5.77 -12.25 -1.37
C SER A 29 5.29 -12.56 -2.79
N TYR A 30 4.50 -13.62 -2.93
CA TYR A 30 3.92 -14.03 -4.20
C TYR A 30 2.41 -13.84 -4.19
N PHE A 31 1.86 -13.34 -5.30
CA PHE A 31 0.43 -13.31 -5.53
C PHE A 31 0.02 -14.58 -6.29
N THR A 32 -0.87 -15.38 -5.70
CA THR A 32 -1.34 -16.63 -6.31
C THR A 32 -2.84 -16.78 -6.06
N PRO A 33 -3.69 -16.74 -7.11
CA PRO A 33 -5.10 -17.02 -6.95
C PRO A 33 -5.29 -18.50 -6.56
N ARG A 34 -5.93 -18.75 -5.41
CA ARG A 34 -6.15 -20.12 -4.88
C ARG A 34 -7.43 -20.79 -5.40
N SER A 35 -8.30 -20.05 -6.08
CA SER A 35 -9.54 -20.51 -6.73
C SER A 35 -10.10 -19.39 -7.62
N SER A 36 -10.87 -19.74 -8.66
CA SER A 36 -11.61 -18.79 -9.51
C SER A 36 -12.72 -18.04 -8.77
N ARG A 37 -13.24 -18.63 -7.68
CA ARG A 37 -14.45 -18.18 -6.95
C ARG A 37 -15.72 -18.07 -7.80
N ILE A 38 -15.72 -18.64 -9.01
CA ILE A 38 -16.87 -18.65 -9.93
C ILE A 38 -17.25 -20.11 -10.19
N PRO A 39 -18.50 -20.54 -9.88
CA PRO A 39 -18.94 -21.90 -10.13
C PRO A 39 -18.74 -22.31 -11.60
N GLY A 40 -18.12 -23.47 -11.81
CA GLY A 40 -17.84 -24.02 -13.14
C GLY A 40 -16.62 -23.43 -13.85
N TRP A 41 -15.84 -22.57 -13.21
CA TRP A 41 -14.59 -22.03 -13.77
C TRP A 41 -13.40 -22.51 -12.94
N ASP A 42 -12.38 -23.05 -13.59
CA ASP A 42 -11.17 -23.53 -12.89
C ASP A 42 -9.99 -22.54 -12.98
N THR A 43 -10.12 -21.51 -13.81
CA THR A 43 -9.04 -20.56 -14.10
C THR A 43 -9.47 -19.12 -13.85
N ALA A 44 -8.50 -18.28 -13.48
CA ALA A 44 -8.67 -16.83 -13.37
C ALA A 44 -7.75 -16.11 -14.36
N VAL A 45 -8.30 -15.14 -15.09
CA VAL A 45 -7.50 -14.26 -15.96
C VAL A 45 -6.78 -13.24 -15.09
N PHE A 46 -5.45 -13.17 -15.22
CA PHE A 46 -4.66 -12.14 -14.57
C PHE A 46 -4.57 -10.91 -15.47
N PHE A 47 -5.27 -9.84 -15.10
CA PHE A 47 -5.31 -8.58 -15.83
C PHE A 47 -5.24 -7.41 -14.85
N GLY A 48 -4.63 -6.30 -15.27
CA GLY A 48 -4.60 -5.04 -14.51
C GLY A 48 -3.29 -4.71 -13.79
N LEU A 49 -2.33 -5.63 -13.66
CA LEU A 49 -1.07 -5.37 -12.94
C LEU A 49 -0.31 -4.17 -13.49
N GLN A 50 -0.21 -4.04 -14.82
CA GLN A 50 0.48 -2.90 -15.44
C GLN A 50 -0.17 -1.56 -15.09
N GLY A 51 -1.51 -1.51 -15.11
CA GLY A 51 -2.28 -0.32 -14.73
C GLY A 51 -2.06 0.01 -13.26
N PHE A 52 -2.14 -1.02 -12.40
CA PHE A 52 -1.90 -0.87 -10.96
C PHE A 52 -0.52 -0.26 -10.66
N ILE A 53 0.53 -0.75 -11.32
CA ILE A 53 1.89 -0.22 -11.15
C ILE A 53 1.97 1.23 -11.60
N LYS A 54 1.47 1.55 -12.81
CA LYS A 54 1.57 2.91 -13.36
C LYS A 54 0.79 3.92 -12.53
N GLU A 55 -0.47 3.62 -12.22
CA GLU A 55 -1.37 4.55 -11.54
C GLU A 55 -1.04 4.68 -10.05
N TYR A 56 -0.97 3.57 -9.32
CA TYR A 56 -0.89 3.63 -7.85
C TYR A 56 0.54 3.63 -7.32
N LEU A 57 1.47 2.90 -7.96
CA LEU A 57 2.84 2.81 -7.45
C LEU A 57 3.76 3.90 -8.01
N ILE A 58 3.50 4.39 -9.23
CA ILE A 58 4.32 5.41 -9.88
C ILE A 58 3.64 6.78 -9.81
N GLU A 59 2.52 7.00 -10.51
CA GLU A 59 1.89 8.31 -10.62
C GLU A 59 1.42 8.84 -9.27
N MET A 60 0.66 8.04 -8.51
CA MET A 60 0.14 8.47 -7.21
C MET A 60 1.25 8.79 -6.21
N PHE A 61 2.35 8.03 -6.18
CA PHE A 61 3.51 8.33 -5.33
C PHE A 61 4.26 9.59 -5.76
N ASN A 62 4.50 9.76 -7.06
CA ASN A 62 5.20 10.94 -7.56
C ASN A 62 4.38 12.20 -7.28
N GLU A 63 3.08 12.19 -7.53
CA GLU A 63 2.19 13.34 -7.36
C GLU A 63 1.88 13.65 -5.89
N ASN A 64 1.58 12.62 -5.08
CA ASN A 64 0.97 12.81 -3.75
C ASN A 64 1.91 12.52 -2.57
N PHE A 65 3.13 12.04 -2.84
CA PHE A 65 4.15 11.77 -1.82
C PHE A 65 5.47 12.48 -2.14
N PHE A 66 6.19 12.07 -3.18
CA PHE A 66 7.55 12.60 -3.46
C PHE A 66 7.56 14.03 -4.00
N GLY A 67 6.54 14.42 -4.78
CA GLY A 67 6.40 15.77 -5.32
C GLY A 67 5.87 16.82 -4.34
N ARG A 68 5.58 16.44 -3.08
CA ARG A 68 5.02 17.33 -2.06
C ARG A 68 6.03 17.64 -0.96
N PRO A 69 5.94 18.81 -0.31
CA PRO A 69 6.77 19.10 0.86
C PRO A 69 6.58 18.04 1.95
N ARG A 70 7.69 17.48 2.44
CA ARG A 70 7.69 16.41 3.46
C ARG A 70 6.77 16.71 4.64
N TYR A 71 6.79 17.94 5.15
CA TYR A 71 5.97 18.30 6.32
C TYR A 71 4.46 18.13 6.05
N LYS A 72 3.98 18.50 4.85
CA LYS A 72 2.56 18.32 4.48
C LYS A 72 2.17 16.85 4.46
N VAL A 73 3.01 16.03 3.83
CA VAL A 73 2.82 14.57 3.70
C VAL A 73 2.79 13.92 5.09
N MET A 74 3.74 14.27 5.96
CA MET A 74 3.82 13.71 7.31
C MET A 74 2.67 14.16 8.22
N THR A 75 2.25 15.42 8.15
CA THR A 75 1.11 15.92 8.92
C THR A 75 -0.18 15.21 8.50
N GLU A 76 -0.39 14.98 7.20
CA GLU A 76 -1.56 14.25 6.69
C GLU A 76 -1.62 12.82 7.24
N ILE A 77 -0.49 12.10 7.20
CA ILE A 77 -0.40 10.74 7.75
C ILE A 77 -0.67 10.74 9.24
N ARG A 78 0.01 11.64 9.99
CA ARG A 78 -0.16 11.76 11.44
C ARG A 78 -1.62 12.00 11.81
N ASN A 79 -2.27 12.97 11.16
CA ASN A 79 -3.66 13.31 11.46
C ASN A 79 -4.59 12.11 11.28
N VAL A 80 -4.46 11.36 10.17
CA VAL A 80 -5.32 10.18 9.94
C VAL A 80 -5.08 9.11 11.00
N PHE A 81 -3.82 8.87 11.35
CA PHE A 81 -3.45 7.85 12.33
C PHE A 81 -3.90 8.22 13.74
N GLU A 82 -3.65 9.45 14.19
CA GLU A 82 -4.04 9.92 15.53
C GLU A 82 -5.56 9.87 15.73
N ASN A 83 -6.32 10.21 14.68
CA ASN A 83 -7.79 10.16 14.73
C ASN A 83 -8.38 8.75 14.57
N THR A 84 -7.60 7.76 14.13
CA THR A 84 -8.09 6.38 13.93
C THR A 84 -7.59 5.41 15.01
N LEU A 85 -6.33 5.53 15.42
CA LEU A 85 -5.66 4.62 16.35
C LEU A 85 -5.43 5.23 17.74
N GLY A 86 -5.70 6.53 17.89
CA GLY A 86 -5.35 7.30 19.09
C GLY A 86 -3.97 7.96 18.97
N PRO A 87 -3.57 8.76 19.98
CA PRO A 87 -2.33 9.54 19.94
C PRO A 87 -1.10 8.67 19.64
N LEU A 88 -0.31 9.08 18.64
CA LEU A 88 0.96 8.46 18.26
C LEU A 88 2.15 8.96 19.09
#